data_AF-A0A136L569-F1
#
_entry.id   AF-A0A136L569-F1
#
_cell.length_a   1.000
_cell.length_b   1.000
_cell.length_c   1.000
_cell.angle_alpha   90.00
_cell.angle_beta   90.00
_cell.angle_gamma   90.00
#
_symmetry.space_group_name_H-M   'P 1'
#
loop_
_entity.id
_entity.type
_entity.pdbx_description
1 polymer ?
#
loop_
_entity_poly.entity_id
_entity_poly.type
_entity_poly.pdbx_seq_one_letter_code
_entity_poly.pdbx_strand_id
1 'polypeptide(L)'
;GGLNFIQPAQNLSYDSVDWANGSEVIYSLPAGGCVQLWQLDLPEIPPPENCASRYAWRAVSPMYWFWISPQANAVFEVWRDDELLATCVISAGACSFTP
;
A
#
# COMPACT_ATOMS: atom_id res chain seq x y z
N GLY A 1 -1.54 15.84 -1.42
CA GLY A 1 -0.57 15.15 -2.29
C GLY A 1 -0.94 13.68 -2.43
N GLY A 2 0.06 12.81 -2.65
CA GLY A 2 -0.09 11.37 -2.50
C GLY A 2 -0.33 10.95 -1.04
N LEU A 3 -0.46 9.64 -0.80
CA LEU A 3 -0.47 9.06 0.54
C LEU A 3 0.97 8.68 0.94
N ASN A 4 1.35 8.92 2.19
CA ASN A 4 2.58 8.40 2.77
C ASN A 4 2.25 7.27 3.76
N PHE A 5 2.92 6.14 3.61
CA PHE A 5 2.78 4.97 4.45
C PHE A 5 4.01 4.86 5.35
N ILE A 6 3.82 4.87 6.67
CA ILE A 6 4.92 4.82 7.65
C ILE A 6 4.77 3.57 8.52
N GLN A 7 5.84 2.81 8.72
CA GLN A 7 5.91 1.68 9.64
C GLN A 7 6.91 2.03 10.74
N PRO A 8 6.46 2.59 11.87
CA PRO A 8 7.34 3.15 12.89
C PRO A 8 8.31 2.12 13.46
N ALA A 9 7.86 0.87 13.62
CA ALA A 9 8.65 -0.21 14.21
C ALA A 9 9.93 -0.56 13.44
N GLN A 10 9.98 -0.26 12.14
CA GLN A 10 11.13 -0.54 11.28
C GLN A 10 11.72 0.74 10.65
N ASN A 11 11.20 1.93 11.02
CA ASN A 11 11.55 3.21 10.41
C ASN A 11 11.48 3.18 8.86
N LEU A 12 10.45 2.54 8.33
CA LEU A 12 10.19 2.49 6.89
C LEU A 12 9.13 3.54 6.53
N SER A 13 9.33 4.24 5.43
CA SER A 13 8.36 5.16 4.85
C SER A 13 8.30 4.96 3.34
N TYR A 14 7.09 5.01 2.80
CA TYR A 14 6.83 4.88 1.38
C TYR A 14 5.81 5.92 0.94
N ASP A 15 6.23 6.78 0.01
CA ASP A 15 5.29 7.63 -0.68
C ASP A 15 4.61 6.82 -1.78
N SER A 16 3.29 6.89 -1.80
CA SER A 16 2.48 6.34 -2.88
C SER A 16 3.05 6.72 -4.24
N VAL A 17 3.54 7.96 -4.47
CA VAL A 17 4.07 8.45 -5.77
C VAL A 17 5.09 7.50 -6.41
N ASP A 18 5.85 6.77 -5.61
CA ASP A 18 6.82 5.79 -6.08
C ASP A 18 6.15 4.56 -6.72
N TRP A 19 4.86 4.33 -6.52
CA TRP A 19 4.08 3.21 -7.09
C TRP A 19 3.49 3.53 -8.46
N ALA A 20 3.70 4.72 -9.00
CA ALA A 20 3.12 5.20 -10.27
C ALA A 20 3.70 4.54 -11.54
N ASN A 21 4.28 3.35 -11.46
CA ASN A 21 4.82 2.63 -12.63
C ASN A 21 3.71 1.95 -13.48
N GLY A 22 2.43 2.20 -13.15
CA GLY A 22 1.27 1.89 -13.99
C GLY A 22 0.87 3.08 -14.87
N SER A 23 0.01 2.86 -15.86
CA SER A 23 -0.42 3.89 -16.81
C SER A 23 -1.26 5.03 -16.21
N GLU A 24 -1.70 4.88 -14.95
CA GLU A 24 -2.59 5.82 -14.28
C GLU A 24 -1.97 6.42 -13.02
N VAL A 25 -2.37 7.65 -12.75
CA VAL A 25 -1.95 8.41 -11.58
C VAL A 25 -2.65 7.82 -10.35
N ILE A 26 -1.91 7.08 -9.53
CA ILE A 26 -2.37 6.39 -8.32
C ILE A 26 -3.07 7.28 -7.27
N TYR A 27 -2.93 8.60 -7.34
CA TYR A 27 -3.67 9.55 -6.47
C TYR A 27 -5.09 9.85 -7.02
N SER A 28 -5.44 9.32 -8.19
CA SER A 28 -6.68 9.56 -8.91
C SER A 28 -7.22 8.25 -9.50
N LEU A 29 -7.21 7.18 -8.71
CA LEU A 29 -7.84 5.92 -9.13
C LEU A 29 -9.35 6.11 -9.31
N PRO A 30 -9.94 5.61 -10.42
CA PRO A 30 -11.38 5.54 -10.56
C PRO A 30 -12.01 4.72 -9.43
N ALA A 31 -13.28 4.99 -9.13
CA ALA A 31 -14.04 4.20 -8.15
C ALA A 31 -13.99 2.70 -8.51
N GLY A 32 -13.65 1.86 -7.54
CA GLY A 32 -13.46 0.41 -7.73
C GLY A 32 -12.08 0.01 -8.29
N GLY A 33 -11.19 0.98 -8.53
CA GLY A 33 -9.80 0.72 -8.90
C GLY A 33 -8.90 0.34 -7.73
N CYS A 34 -7.86 -0.44 -8.01
CA CYS A 34 -6.83 -0.75 -7.02
C CYS A 34 -5.40 -0.62 -7.57
N VAL A 35 -4.47 -0.43 -6.63
CA VAL A 35 -3.05 -0.73 -6.80
C VAL A 35 -2.75 -2.06 -6.14
N GLN A 36 -1.96 -2.92 -6.79
CA GLN A 36 -1.52 -4.19 -6.21
C GLN A 36 -0.01 -4.23 -6.06
N LEU A 37 0.47 -4.58 -4.87
CA LEU A 37 1.89 -4.79 -4.60
C LEU A 37 2.11 -6.27 -4.29
N TRP A 38 3.18 -6.86 -4.83
CA TRP A 38 3.54 -8.24 -4.52
C TRP A 38 5.06 -8.45 -4.54
N GLN A 39 5.52 -9.59 -4.05
CA GLN A 39 6.95 -9.88 -3.91
C GLN A 39 7.59 -10.18 -5.26
N LEU A 40 8.82 -9.72 -5.50
CA LEU A 40 9.55 -9.91 -6.78
C LEU A 40 9.74 -11.38 -7.20
N ASP A 41 9.73 -12.29 -6.24
CA ASP A 41 9.88 -13.73 -6.44
C ASP A 41 8.56 -14.45 -6.74
N LEU A 42 7.43 -13.73 -6.72
CA LEU A 42 6.13 -14.27 -7.08
C LEU A 42 5.82 -14.00 -8.57
N PRO A 43 5.21 -14.97 -9.28
CA PRO A 43 4.65 -14.72 -10.60
C PRO A 43 3.53 -13.66 -10.50
N GLU A 44 3.12 -13.12 -11.66
CA GLU A 44 2.00 -12.18 -11.71
C GLU A 44 0.76 -12.75 -11.00
N ILE A 45 0.30 -12.03 -9.97
CA ILE A 45 -0.82 -12.45 -9.12
C ILE A 45 -2.09 -11.81 -9.68
N PRO A 46 -3.23 -12.52 -9.77
CA PRO A 46 -4.49 -11.90 -10.16
C PRO A 46 -4.89 -10.78 -9.18
N PRO A 47 -5.67 -9.79 -9.65
CA PRO A 47 -6.25 -8.78 -8.76
C PRO A 47 -7.21 -9.42 -7.75
N PRO A 48 -7.32 -8.87 -6.53
CA PRO A 48 -8.33 -9.28 -5.56
C PRO A 48 -9.75 -9.13 -6.11
N GLU A 49 -10.70 -9.95 -5.66
CA GLU A 49 -12.10 -9.90 -6.12
C GLU A 49 -12.79 -8.55 -5.88
N ASN A 50 -12.36 -7.83 -4.83
CA ASN A 50 -12.85 -6.48 -4.51
C ASN A 50 -12.20 -5.37 -5.35
N CYS A 51 -11.33 -5.72 -6.31
CA CYS A 51 -10.71 -4.79 -7.24
C CYS A 51 -11.29 -4.99 -8.64
N ALA A 52 -12.17 -4.08 -9.05
CA ALA A 52 -12.82 -4.14 -10.36
C ALA A 52 -11.81 -3.94 -11.51
N SER A 53 -10.74 -3.18 -11.28
CA SER A 53 -9.66 -3.00 -12.25
C SER A 53 -8.34 -2.68 -11.55
N ARG A 54 -7.30 -3.43 -11.90
CA ARG A 54 -5.93 -3.18 -11.42
C ARG A 54 -5.27 -2.11 -12.30
N TYR A 55 -5.27 -0.88 -11.81
CA TYR A 55 -4.77 0.28 -12.54
C TYR A 55 -3.26 0.47 -12.41
N ALA A 56 -2.69 -0.01 -11.30
CA ALA A 56 -1.25 0.01 -11.09
C ALA A 56 -0.80 -1.24 -10.33
N TRP A 57 0.44 -1.65 -10.56
CA TRP A 57 1.06 -2.70 -9.77
C TRP A 57 2.57 -2.53 -9.68
N ARG A 58 3.15 -3.10 -8.63
CA ARG A 58 4.61 -3.14 -8.47
C ARG A 58 5.06 -4.40 -7.77
N ALA A 59 6.04 -5.06 -8.36
CA ALA A 59 6.78 -6.12 -7.69
C ALA A 59 7.87 -5.48 -6.81
N VAL A 60 7.91 -5.84 -5.53
CA VAL A 60 8.75 -5.21 -4.51
C VAL A 60 9.76 -6.22 -3.93
N SER A 61 11.00 -5.77 -3.75
CA SER A 61 12.05 -6.58 -3.11
C SER A 61 11.86 -6.64 -1.59
N PRO A 62 12.57 -7.53 -0.86
CA PRO A 62 12.43 -7.66 0.58
C PRO A 62 12.65 -6.36 1.37
N MET A 63 13.52 -5.45 0.89
CA MET A 63 13.73 -4.15 1.54
C MET A 63 12.48 -3.23 1.47
N TYR A 64 11.54 -3.57 0.60
CA TYR A 64 10.28 -2.88 0.35
C TYR A 64 9.06 -3.62 0.91
N TRP A 65 9.26 -4.65 1.74
CA TRP A 65 8.18 -5.41 2.40
C TRP A 65 7.61 -4.70 3.62
N PHE A 66 7.15 -3.47 3.41
CA PHE A 66 6.49 -2.66 4.43
C PHE A 66 5.29 -3.38 5.09
N TRP A 67 4.52 -4.11 4.29
CA TRP A 67 3.33 -4.86 4.71
C TRP A 67 3.66 -6.14 5.49
N ILE A 68 4.93 -6.41 5.79
CA ILE A 68 5.37 -7.61 6.49
C ILE A 68 6.11 -7.20 7.75
N SER A 69 5.76 -7.84 8.87
CA SER A 69 6.47 -7.66 10.13
C SER A 69 6.47 -8.94 10.93
N PRO A 70 7.58 -9.28 11.61
CA PRO A 70 7.60 -10.39 12.55
C PRO A 70 6.83 -10.10 13.85
N GLN A 71 6.44 -8.84 14.09
CA GLN A 71 5.68 -8.44 15.29
C GLN A 71 4.18 -8.56 15.04
N ALA A 72 3.48 -9.33 15.88
CA ALA A 72 2.06 -9.67 15.69
C ALA A 72 1.11 -8.45 15.66
N ASN A 73 1.47 -7.38 16.35
CA ASN A 73 0.74 -6.12 16.46
C ASN A 73 1.42 -4.97 15.71
N ALA A 74 2.30 -5.27 14.76
CA ALA A 74 2.91 -4.22 13.95
C ALA A 74 1.83 -3.42 13.23
N VAL A 75 1.98 -2.11 13.27
CA VAL A 75 1.10 -1.17 12.59
C VAL A 75 1.84 -0.43 11.50
N PHE A 76 1.09 0.05 10.53
CA PHE A 76 1.49 1.14 9.67
C PHE A 76 0.52 2.30 9.79
N GLU A 77 1.01 3.49 9.53
CA GLU A 77 0.25 4.72 9.51
C GLU A 77 0.08 5.19 8.06
N VAL A 78 -1.09 5.75 7.76
CA VAL A 78 -1.41 6.35 6.47
C VAL A 78 -1.58 7.83 6.68
N TRP A 79 -0.71 8.61 6.05
CA TRP A 79 -0.67 10.06 6.14
C TRP A 79 -1.03 10.69 4.80
N ARG A 80 -1.65 11.87 4.84
CA ARG A 80 -1.80 12.75 3.69
C ARG A 80 -1.39 14.15 4.09
N ASP A 81 -0.38 14.67 3.39
CA ASP A 81 0.24 15.93 3.76
C ASP A 81 0.71 15.84 5.25
N ASP A 82 0.10 16.57 6.19
CA ASP A 82 0.43 16.47 7.64
C ASP A 82 -0.68 15.83 8.49
N GLU A 83 -1.69 15.22 7.86
CA GLU A 83 -2.83 14.59 8.52
C GLU A 83 -2.67 13.07 8.58
N LEU A 84 -2.73 12.51 9.80
CA LEU A 84 -2.84 11.07 10.00
C LEU A 84 -4.26 10.61 9.71
N LEU A 85 -4.45 9.89 8.60
CA LEU A 85 -5.75 9.38 8.16
C LEU A 85 -6.12 8.06 8.85
N ALA A 86 -5.13 7.19 9.10
CA ALA A 86 -5.35 5.92 9.77
C ALA A 86 -4.09 5.30 10.37
N THR A 87 -4.30 4.49 11.40
CA THR A 87 -3.31 3.53 11.92
C THR A 87 -3.87 2.12 11.72
N CYS A 88 -3.12 1.29 11.01
CA CYS A 88 -3.57 0.03 10.45
C CYS A 88 -2.72 -1.12 10.98
N VAL A 89 -3.35 -2.17 11.51
CA VAL A 89 -2.62 -3.38 11.95
C VAL A 89 -2.24 -4.21 10.71
N ILE A 90 -0.95 -4.52 10.56
CA ILE A 90 -0.44 -5.31 9.42
C ILE A 90 -1.12 -6.68 9.35
N SER A 91 -1.26 -7.35 10.50
CA SER A 91 -1.86 -8.68 10.58
C SER A 91 -3.36 -8.70 10.27
N ALA A 92 -4.04 -7.54 10.22
CA ALA A 92 -5.45 -7.47 9.80
C ALA A 92 -5.61 -7.67 8.28
N GLY A 93 -4.55 -7.49 7.49
CA GLY A 93 -4.57 -7.68 6.03
C GLY A 93 -5.39 -6.66 5.24
N ALA A 94 -6.10 -5.75 5.92
CA ALA A 94 -6.87 -4.67 5.31
C ALA A 94 -6.87 -3.45 6.24
N CYS A 95 -7.02 -2.26 5.65
CA CYS A 95 -7.23 -1.03 6.41
C CYS A 95 -8.27 -0.15 5.71
N SER A 96 -9.27 0.28 6.47
CA SER A 96 -10.28 1.23 6.03
C SER A 96 -10.12 2.54 6.80
N PHE A 97 -10.34 3.65 6.11
CA PHE A 97 -10.42 4.97 6.72
C PHE A 97 -11.52 5.76 6.03
N THR A 98 -12.16 6.64 6.78
CA THR A 98 -13.13 7.60 6.22
C THR A 98 -12.45 8.96 6.27
N PRO A 99 -12.26 9.64 5.12
CA PRO A 99 -11.75 11.00 5.11
C PRO A 99 -12.75 11.98 5.75
#